data_AF-A0A8X6T5L9-F1
#
_entry.id   AF-A0A8X6T5L9-F1
#
_cell.length_a   1.000
_cell.length_b   1.000
_cell.length_c   1.000
_cell.angle_alpha   90.00
_cell.angle_beta   90.00
_cell.angle_gamma   90.00
#
_symmetry.space_group_name_H-M   'P 1'
#
loop_
_entity.id
_entity.type
_entity.pdbx_description
1 polymer ?
#
loop_
_entity_poly.entity_id
_entity_poly.type
_entity_poly.pdbx_seq_one_letter_code
_entity_poly.pdbx_strand_id
1 'polypeptide(L)'
;MLLSHKTDDNKEVYSFEDIAEVSVPRSSTIQILLRNGGWMTLYSHKAEKIRNMVERYCVEAAQGGHEYVRAVADYVTRESTLLSFRENDIIRVVKNRNLHLDKGTQILNKH
;
A
#
# COMPACT_ATOMS: atom_id res chain seq x y z
N MET A 1 -14.60 25.44 30.50
CA MET A 1 -14.66 24.01 30.16
C MET A 1 -13.34 23.66 29.49
N LEU A 2 -12.40 23.09 30.25
CA LEU A 2 -11.07 22.73 29.77
C LEU A 2 -11.13 21.32 29.19
N LEU A 3 -11.04 21.18 27.87
CA LEU A 3 -10.76 19.87 27.25
C LEU A 3 -9.24 19.69 27.30
N SER A 4 -8.77 18.96 28.31
CA SER A 4 -7.40 18.51 28.41
C SER A 4 -7.10 17.58 27.23
N HIS A 5 -6.28 18.05 26.29
CA HIS A 5 -5.69 17.21 25.26
C HIS A 5 -4.57 16.40 25.92
N LYS A 6 -4.92 15.25 26.50
CA LYS A 6 -3.95 14.29 27.02
C LYS A 6 -3.44 13.52 25.80
N THR A 7 -2.37 14.01 25.17
CA THR A 7 -1.61 13.22 24.19
C THR A 7 -0.90 12.11 24.96
N ASP A 8 -1.42 10.90 24.84
CA ASP A 8 -0.76 9.67 25.29
C ASP A 8 0.48 9.44 24.40
N ASP A 9 1.62 9.19 25.04
CA ASP A 9 2.95 9.07 24.40
C ASP A 9 3.18 7.67 23.80
N ASN A 10 2.16 6.81 23.74
CA ASN A 10 2.22 5.51 23.09
C ASN A 10 1.52 5.55 21.72
N LYS A 11 2.25 5.93 20.67
CA LYS A 11 1.74 5.88 19.29
C LYS A 11 1.76 4.44 18.79
N GLU A 12 0.63 3.75 18.90
CA GLU A 12 0.45 2.46 18.25
C GLU A 12 0.40 2.63 16.72
N VAL A 13 1.16 1.79 16.02
CA VAL A 13 1.22 1.76 14.55
C VAL A 13 0.57 0.48 14.06
N TYR A 14 -0.40 0.63 13.16
CA TYR A 14 -1.10 -0.48 12.51
C TYR A 14 -0.80 -0.47 11.02
N SER A 15 -0.51 -1.64 10.46
CA SER A 15 -0.42 -1.79 9.01
C SER A 15 -1.82 -1.80 8.39
N PHE A 16 -1.94 -1.48 7.10
CA PHE A 16 -3.22 -1.60 6.40
C PHE A 16 -3.70 -3.07 6.30
N GLU A 17 -2.79 -4.03 6.43
CA GLU A 17 -3.13 -5.46 6.47
C GLU A 17 -3.80 -5.84 7.79
N ASP A 18 -3.53 -5.13 8.88
CA ASP A 18 -4.16 -5.35 10.19
C ASP A 18 -5.63 -4.91 10.23
N ILE A 19 -6.08 -4.13 9.24
CA ILE A 19 -7.44 -3.61 9.19
C ILE A 19 -8.37 -4.66 8.55
N ALA A 20 -9.41 -5.01 9.28
CA ALA A 20 -10.49 -5.87 8.81
C ALA A 20 -11.62 -5.05 8.16
N GLU A 21 -12.03 -3.95 8.79
CA GLU A 21 -13.13 -3.10 8.33
C GLU A 21 -12.93 -1.65 8.76
N VAL A 22 -13.43 -0.70 7.95
CA VAL A 22 -13.54 0.72 8.29
C VAL A 22 -14.96 1.21 8.03
N SER A 23 -15.57 1.91 8.98
CA SER A 23 -16.91 2.46 8.84
C SER A 23 -17.01 3.89 9.41
N VAL A 24 -18.01 4.64 8.95
CA VAL A 24 -18.32 6.00 9.41
C VAL A 24 -19.76 6.01 9.91
N PRO A 25 -20.03 5.54 11.15
CA PRO A 25 -21.40 5.42 11.66
C PRO A 25 -22.07 6.78 11.92
N ARG A 26 -21.27 7.86 12.06
CA ARG A 26 -21.73 9.24 12.22
C ARG A 26 -20.81 10.18 11.44
N SER A 27 -21.31 11.36 11.09
CA SER A 27 -20.62 12.34 10.23
C SER A 27 -19.19 12.71 10.64
N SER A 28 -18.81 12.49 11.91
CA SER A 28 -17.46 12.77 12.40
C SER A 28 -16.83 11.63 13.21
N THR A 29 -17.36 10.41 13.09
CA THR A 29 -16.84 9.23 13.80
C THR A 29 -16.38 8.21 12.78
N ILE A 30 -15.16 7.72 12.93
CA ILE A 30 -14.60 6.61 12.16
C ILE A 30 -14.43 5.44 13.12
N GLN A 31 -14.87 4.25 12.74
CA GLN A 31 -14.59 3.02 13.46
C GLN A 31 -13.74 2.10 12.58
N ILE A 32 -12.67 1.56 13.16
CA ILE A 32 -11.77 0.62 12.50
C ILE A 32 -11.78 -0.67 13.32
N LEU A 33 -12.20 -1.76 12.69
CA LEU A 33 -12.06 -3.11 13.23
C LEU A 33 -10.71 -3.66 12.77
N LEU A 34 -9.89 -4.07 13.72
CA LEU A 34 -8.63 -4.74 13.48
C LEU A 34 -8.85 -6.25 13.38
N ARG A 35 -8.01 -6.95 12.63
CA ARG A 35 -8.07 -8.41 12.46
C ARG A 35 -7.82 -9.18 13.75
N ASN A 36 -7.13 -8.57 14.72
CA ASN A 36 -6.96 -9.12 16.06
C ASN A 36 -8.25 -9.00 16.92
N GLY A 37 -9.34 -8.47 16.38
CA GLY A 37 -10.62 -8.26 17.06
C GLY A 37 -10.72 -6.93 17.82
N GLY A 38 -9.65 -6.14 17.85
CA GLY A 38 -9.63 -4.82 18.48
C GLY A 38 -10.42 -3.78 17.70
N TRP A 39 -11.01 -2.82 18.41
CA TRP A 39 -11.70 -1.68 17.82
C TRP A 39 -10.98 -0.39 18.11
N MET A 40 -10.82 0.45 17.09
CA MET A 40 -10.34 1.81 17.21
C MET A 40 -11.43 2.79 16.77
N THR A 41 -11.75 3.76 17.63
CA THR A 41 -12.71 4.82 17.32
C THR A 41 -11.97 6.15 17.24
N LEU A 42 -12.12 6.85 16.11
CA LEU A 42 -11.50 8.14 15.84
C LEU A 42 -12.57 9.19 15.58
N TYR A 43 -12.28 10.44 15.95
CA TYR A 43 -13.18 11.57 15.72
C TYR A 43 -12.54 12.61 14.80
N SER A 44 -13.21 12.95 13.71
CA SER A 44 -12.73 13.94 12.75
C SER A 44 -13.87 14.46 11.87
N HIS A 45 -13.90 15.77 11.62
CA HIS A 45 -14.78 16.39 10.63
C HIS A 45 -14.48 15.94 9.18
N LYS A 46 -13.37 15.22 8.96
CA LYS A 46 -12.98 14.63 7.68
C LYS A 46 -13.21 13.11 7.65
N ALA A 47 -14.14 12.58 8.46
CA ALA A 47 -14.36 11.14 8.64
C ALA A 47 -14.45 10.37 7.31
N GLU A 48 -15.34 10.78 6.39
CA GLU A 48 -15.48 10.13 5.07
C GLU A 48 -14.20 10.20 4.23
N LYS A 49 -13.48 11.32 4.27
CA LYS A 49 -12.21 11.46 3.52
C LYS A 49 -11.15 10.51 4.07
N ILE A 50 -11.11 10.32 5.39
CA ILE A 50 -10.18 9.39 6.04
C ILE A 50 -10.58 7.96 5.70
N ARG A 51 -11.86 7.59 5.81
CA ARG A 51 -12.37 6.28 5.39
C ARG A 51 -11.96 5.94 3.96
N ASN A 52 -12.28 6.81 2.99
CA ASN A 52 -11.94 6.60 1.58
C ASN A 52 -10.43 6.49 1.32
N MET A 53 -9.60 7.11 2.16
CA MET A 53 -8.15 7.02 2.06
C MET A 53 -7.67 5.66 2.58
N VAL A 54 -8.12 5.26 3.77
CA VAL A 54 -7.76 3.97 4.38
C VAL A 54 -8.23 2.80 3.53
N GLU A 55 -9.49 2.81 3.05
CA GLU A 55 -10.04 1.73 2.21
C GLU A 55 -9.19 1.52 0.94
N ARG A 56 -8.75 2.61 0.29
CA ARG A 56 -7.87 2.51 -0.89
C ARG A 56 -6.53 1.88 -0.54
N TYR A 57 -5.90 2.30 0.55
CA TYR A 57 -4.63 1.72 0.96
C TYR A 57 -4.74 0.27 1.42
N CYS A 58 -5.86 -0.15 2.03
CA CYS A 58 -6.12 -1.56 2.35
C CYS A 58 -6.21 -2.40 1.07
N VAL A 59 -6.88 -1.89 0.03
CA VAL A 59 -6.96 -2.56 -1.28
C VAL A 59 -5.58 -2.67 -1.94
N GLU A 60 -4.76 -1.61 -1.89
CA GLU A 60 -3.39 -1.63 -2.41
C GLU A 60 -2.49 -2.60 -1.64
N ALA A 61 -2.57 -2.60 -0.30
CA ALA A 61 -1.81 -3.52 0.55
C ALA A 61 -2.17 -4.99 0.24
N ALA A 62 -3.46 -5.29 0.08
CA ALA A 62 -3.93 -6.63 -0.27
C ALA A 62 -3.46 -7.14 -1.65
N GLN A 63 -3.12 -6.24 -2.58
CA GLN A 63 -2.55 -6.60 -3.88
C GLN A 63 -1.09 -7.05 -3.80
N GLY A 64 -0.47 -6.96 -2.62
CA GLY A 64 0.94 -7.21 -2.40
C GLY A 64 1.74 -5.96 -2.76
N GLY A 65 2.57 -5.50 -1.81
CA GLY A 65 3.43 -4.34 -2.02
C GLY A 65 4.25 -4.46 -3.30
N HIS A 66 4.35 -3.35 -4.04
CA HIS A 66 5.26 -3.29 -5.17
C HIS A 66 6.70 -3.41 -4.66
N GLU A 67 7.36 -4.49 -5.05
CA GLU A 67 8.77 -4.71 -4.75
C GLU A 67 9.59 -4.06 -5.86
N TYR A 68 10.54 -3.21 -5.48
CA TYR A 68 11.42 -2.51 -6.41
C TYR A 68 12.87 -2.84 -6.08
N VAL A 69 13.68 -3.02 -7.11
CA VAL A 69 15.13 -3.23 -7.00
C VAL A 69 15.84 -2.21 -7.87
N ARG A 70 17.08 -1.89 -7.51
CA ARG A 70 17.96 -1.03 -8.31
C ARG A 70 19.03 -1.88 -8.96
N ALA A 71 19.23 -1.71 -10.26
CA ALA A 71 20.33 -2.34 -10.96
C ALA A 71 21.67 -1.79 -10.47
N VAL A 72 22.60 -2.69 -10.13
CA VAL A 72 23.95 -2.35 -9.66
C VAL A 72 25.01 -2.41 -10.78
N ALA A 73 24.60 -2.85 -11.98
CA ALA A 73 25.42 -2.94 -13.17
C ALA A 73 24.53 -3.03 -14.41
N ASP A 74 25.13 -2.85 -15.58
CA ASP A 74 24.49 -3.09 -16.87
C ASP A 74 24.26 -4.59 -17.11
N TYR A 75 23.10 -4.92 -17.70
CA TYR A 75 22.81 -6.25 -18.22
C TYR A 75 22.07 -6.15 -19.55
N VAL A 76 22.71 -6.56 -20.65
CA VAL A 76 22.14 -6.52 -22.00
C VAL A 76 22.13 -7.93 -22.58
N THR A 77 20.96 -8.40 -22.97
CA THR A 77 20.75 -9.74 -23.55
C THR A 77 19.88 -9.68 -24.80
N ARG A 78 20.01 -10.69 -25.65
CA ARG A 78 19.15 -10.89 -26.85
C ARG A 78 18.00 -11.86 -26.59
N GLU A 79 17.96 -12.50 -25.42
CA GLU A 79 16.90 -13.43 -25.05
C GLU A 79 15.60 -12.68 -24.75
N SER A 80 14.50 -13.07 -25.40
CA SER A 80 13.21 -12.39 -25.28
C SER A 80 12.50 -12.61 -23.94
N THR A 81 12.94 -13.61 -23.17
CA THR A 81 12.42 -13.97 -21.85
C THR A 81 13.13 -13.25 -20.70
N LEU A 82 14.26 -12.58 -20.98
CA LEU A 82 15.08 -11.89 -19.99
C LEU A 82 15.00 -10.37 -20.17
N LEU A 83 15.01 -9.65 -19.06
CA LEU A 83 14.99 -8.19 -19.05
C LEU A 83 16.41 -7.64 -19.24
N SER A 84 16.61 -6.77 -20.24
CA SER A 84 17.81 -5.93 -20.33
C SER A 84 17.60 -4.62 -19.54
N PHE A 85 18.63 -4.18 -18.82
CA PHE A 85 18.61 -2.95 -18.00
C PHE A 85 20.01 -2.34 -17.88
N ARG A 86 20.08 -1.07 -17.46
CA ARG A 86 21.32 -0.33 -17.19
C ARG A 86 21.54 -0.15 -15.69
N GLU A 87 22.80 0.09 -15.32
CA GLU A 87 23.17 0.48 -13.97
C GLU A 87 22.28 1.65 -13.51
N ASN A 88 21.77 1.54 -12.29
CA ASN A 88 20.90 2.50 -11.62
C ASN A 88 19.43 2.54 -12.06
N ASP A 89 19.01 1.69 -13.02
CA ASP A 89 17.59 1.51 -13.32
C ASP A 89 16.82 1.01 -12.09
N ILE A 90 15.61 1.55 -11.89
CA ILE A 90 14.65 1.08 -10.88
C ILE A 90 13.69 0.10 -11.54
N ILE A 91 13.74 -1.15 -11.11
CA ILE A 91 13.01 -2.26 -11.71
C ILE A 91 11.92 -2.69 -10.74
N ARG A 92 10.66 -2.72 -11.20
CA ARG A 92 9.55 -3.27 -10.42
C ARG A 92 9.49 -4.78 -10.59
N VAL A 93 9.57 -5.52 -9.49
CA VAL A 93 9.37 -6.96 -9.45
C VAL A 93 7.87 -7.24 -9.52
N VAL A 94 7.46 -7.95 -10.56
CA VAL A 94 6.07 -8.33 -10.78
C VAL A 94 5.90 -9.80 -10.43
N LYS A 95 5.28 -10.09 -9.27
CA LYS A 95 4.91 -11.46 -8.89
C LYS A 95 3.67 -11.88 -9.67
N ASN A 96 3.87 -12.43 -10.86
CA ASN A 96 2.76 -12.87 -11.70
C ASN A 96 2.44 -14.35 -11.44
N ARG A 97 1.32 -14.63 -10.77
CA ARG A 97 0.79 -16.01 -10.62
C ARG A 97 0.15 -16.56 -11.91
N ASN A 98 0.02 -15.74 -12.97
CA ASN A 98 -0.61 -16.12 -14.25
C ASN A 98 0.08 -15.45 -15.46
N LEU A 99 1.40 -15.52 -15.58
CA LEU A 99 2.03 -15.30 -16.89
C LEU A 99 2.07 -16.64 -17.63
N HIS A 100 1.13 -16.83 -18.55
CA HIS A 100 1.48 -17.53 -19.78
C HIS A 100 2.66 -16.73 -20.38
N LEU A 101 3.85 -17.32 -20.40
CA LEU A 101 5.04 -16.75 -21.05
C LEU A 101 4.89 -16.83 -22.58
N ASP A 102 3.85 -16.21 -23.11
CA ASP A 102 3.81 -15.84 -24.52
C ASP A 102 3.67 -14.33 -24.63
N LYS A 103 4.80 -13.71 -24.97
CA LYS A 103 4.97 -12.33 -25.45
C LYS A 103 4.98 -11.23 -24.38
N GLY A 104 6.19 -10.97 -23.88
CA GLY A 104 6.76 -9.62 -23.73
C GLY A 104 6.18 -8.71 -22.64
N THR A 105 6.88 -8.58 -21.53
CA THR A 105 6.56 -7.60 -20.48
C THR A 105 6.85 -6.18 -20.98
N GLN A 106 5.81 -5.37 -21.12
CA GLN A 106 5.86 -3.97 -21.51
C GLN A 106 6.40 -3.11 -20.35
N ILE A 107 7.48 -2.35 -20.56
CA ILE A 107 7.98 -1.35 -19.61
C ILE A 107 7.45 0.02 -20.01
N LEU A 108 6.82 0.72 -19.06
CA LEU A 108 6.49 2.14 -19.16
C LEU A 108 7.76 2.97 -18.89
N ASN A 109 8.39 3.49 -19.94
CA ASN A 109 9.37 4.58 -19.81
C ASN A 109 8.62 5.90 -19.70
N LYS A 110 8.81 6.64 -18.60
CA LYS A 110 8.48 8.07 -18.54
C LYS A 110 9.73 8.86 -18.93
N HIS A 111 9.61 9.64 -20.00
CA HIS A 111 10.54 10.72 -20.36
C HIS A 111 10.47 11.85 -19.32
#